data_AF-A0AAP6HCX0-F1
#
_entry.id   AF-A0AAP6HCX0-F1
#
_cell.length_a   1.000
_cell.length_b   1.000
_cell.length_c   1.000
_cell.angle_alpha   90.00
_cell.angle_beta   90.00
_cell.angle_gamma   90.00
#
_symmetry.space_group_name_H-M   'P 1'
#
loop_
_entity.id
_entity.type
_entity.pdbx_description
1 polymer ?
#
loop_
_entity_poly.entity_id
_entity_poly.type
_entity_poly.pdbx_seq_one_letter_code
_entity_poly.pdbx_strand_id
1 'polypeptide(L)'
;MKEEVNKFYSVRSKDSQSFSIYDIRDLEEKTWRGFEIGFIDNSYGNITGGSSISTLTTADDYDEEFYRKLTEIKPAYNVSDFLDYHFQKYQERNRQKSLFLKHIQYVIVPKLNRFYKKEYLEITNDWITKNNKIMLKKQLEQKNNFLKRAYENAIEYAPSSPLSVTINPIEFGKSIGYDIDTTKRIVNELVDDNYLTSTLGMGMIMITKNGLNYLREVEMQNTAIPNFNINVGNNSNVQFQQGNINSTQNLYIDKKEKEEYEKFSNEIKNNFDLITNYLDSNSKEDLGVEIQYLDKNLNRQNPKKELVKNIVSNIFDILKSVPANIIANIITAHIPI
;
A
#
# COMPACT_ATOMS: atom_id res chain seq x y z
N MET A 1 10.42 -21.87 -25.75
CA MET A 1 10.37 -20.47 -25.30
C MET A 1 11.77 -20.10 -24.85
N LYS A 2 12.48 -19.19 -25.53
CA LYS A 2 13.79 -18.70 -25.04
C LYS A 2 13.52 -17.91 -23.76
N GLU A 3 14.21 -18.23 -22.67
CA GLU A 3 14.09 -17.47 -21.42
C GLU A 3 14.63 -16.06 -21.65
N GLU A 4 13.83 -15.05 -21.30
CA GLU A 4 14.25 -13.65 -21.37
C GLU A 4 15.33 -13.40 -20.32
N VAL A 5 16.58 -13.27 -20.76
CA VAL A 5 17.76 -13.11 -19.88
C VAL A 5 17.71 -11.84 -19.02
N ASN A 6 17.03 -10.78 -19.50
CA ASN A 6 16.86 -9.50 -18.78
C ASN A 6 15.50 -9.37 -18.09
N LYS A 7 14.86 -10.48 -17.69
CA LYS A 7 13.47 -10.48 -17.21
C LYS A 7 13.18 -9.58 -16.00
N PHE A 8 14.18 -9.11 -15.27
CA PHE A 8 13.96 -8.21 -14.13
C PHE A 8 14.05 -6.74 -14.48
N TYR A 9 14.66 -6.37 -15.61
CA TYR A 9 15.12 -4.99 -15.81
C TYR A 9 14.56 -4.33 -17.06
N SER A 10 14.51 -2.99 -16.99
CA SER A 10 14.24 -2.14 -18.14
C SER A 10 15.57 -1.85 -18.82
N VAL A 11 15.67 -2.22 -20.09
CA VAL A 11 16.87 -1.98 -20.89
C VAL A 11 16.61 -0.85 -21.87
N ARG A 12 17.67 -0.13 -22.23
CA ARG A 12 17.62 0.88 -23.28
C ARG A 12 17.32 0.21 -24.63
N SER A 13 16.08 0.28 -25.09
CA SER A 13 15.73 -0.17 -26.44
C SER A 13 16.37 0.74 -27.49
N LYS A 14 17.00 0.15 -28.51
CA LYS A 14 17.58 0.90 -29.65
C LYS A 14 16.56 1.73 -30.42
N ASP A 15 15.28 1.36 -30.35
CA ASP A 15 14.21 1.95 -31.14
C ASP A 15 13.38 2.99 -30.35
N SER A 16 13.68 3.22 -29.06
CA SER A 16 12.95 4.17 -28.23
C SER A 16 13.46 5.60 -28.41
N GLN A 17 12.57 6.53 -28.76
CA GLN A 17 12.88 7.97 -28.86
C GLN A 17 13.10 8.64 -27.49
N SER A 18 12.65 8.01 -26.39
CA SER A 18 12.85 8.50 -25.03
C SER A 18 13.68 7.51 -24.22
N PHE A 19 14.75 7.99 -23.60
CA PHE A 19 15.58 7.21 -22.69
C PHE A 19 15.38 7.67 -21.26
N SER A 20 15.10 6.75 -20.35
CA SER A 20 15.17 7.05 -18.93
C SER A 20 16.64 7.10 -18.50
N ILE A 21 16.97 7.99 -17.57
CA ILE A 21 18.28 8.00 -16.92
C ILE A 21 18.54 6.70 -16.14
N TYR A 22 17.47 5.98 -15.80
CA TYR A 22 17.47 4.72 -15.06
C TYR A 22 17.53 3.48 -15.94
N ASP A 23 17.37 3.58 -17.26
CA ASP A 23 17.54 2.40 -18.12
C ASP A 23 18.96 1.83 -18.00
N ILE A 24 19.05 0.50 -17.90
CA ILE A 24 20.33 -0.20 -17.97
C ILE A 24 20.70 -0.47 -19.43
N ARG A 25 21.98 -0.74 -19.70
CA ARG A 25 22.43 -1.06 -21.05
C ARG A 25 21.79 -2.38 -21.53
N ASP A 26 21.33 -2.40 -22.77
CA ASP A 26 21.02 -3.66 -23.46
C ASP A 26 22.34 -4.34 -23.83
N LEU A 27 22.55 -5.54 -23.27
CA LEU A 27 23.77 -6.32 -23.46
C LEU A 27 23.72 -7.22 -24.70
N GLU A 28 22.59 -7.23 -25.42
CA GLU A 28 22.37 -8.01 -26.65
C GLU A 28 22.58 -9.52 -26.43
N GLU A 29 22.76 -10.31 -27.50
CA GLU A 29 22.93 -11.76 -27.43
C GLU A 29 24.33 -12.17 -26.94
N LYS A 30 25.33 -11.30 -27.10
CA LYS A 30 26.71 -11.59 -26.70
C LYS A 30 27.33 -10.43 -25.93
N THR A 31 27.90 -10.75 -24.77
CA THR A 31 28.70 -9.84 -23.94
C THR A 31 30.19 -10.03 -24.16
N TRP A 32 30.93 -8.92 -24.12
CA TRP A 32 32.39 -8.92 -24.17
C TRP A 32 32.95 -9.17 -22.76
N ARG A 33 33.87 -10.13 -22.60
CA ARG A 33 34.37 -10.58 -21.28
C ARG A 33 35.89 -10.45 -21.06
N GLY A 34 36.66 -9.81 -21.95
CA GLY A 34 38.07 -9.58 -21.65
C GLY A 34 38.94 -8.96 -22.75
N PHE A 35 40.04 -8.37 -22.29
CA PHE A 35 41.19 -7.95 -23.10
C PHE A 35 42.19 -9.12 -23.25
N GLU A 36 42.77 -9.25 -24.44
CA GLU A 36 43.90 -10.16 -24.67
C GLU A 36 45.23 -9.46 -24.35
N ILE A 37 46.22 -10.21 -23.84
CA ILE A 37 47.60 -9.74 -23.70
C ILE A 37 48.21 -9.74 -25.10
N GLY A 38 48.36 -8.56 -25.70
CA GLY A 38 49.12 -8.42 -26.94
C GLY A 38 50.58 -8.76 -26.70
N PHE A 39 51.16 -9.65 -27.51
CA PHE A 39 52.60 -9.88 -27.50
C PHE A 39 53.27 -8.79 -28.33
N ILE A 40 54.26 -8.11 -27.74
CA ILE A 40 55.12 -7.18 -28.48
C ILE A 40 56.19 -8.03 -29.16
N ASP A 41 56.21 -8.06 -30.48
CA ASP A 41 57.38 -8.56 -31.22
C ASP A 41 58.52 -7.53 -31.09
N ASN A 42 59.58 -7.92 -30.37
CA ASN A 42 60.76 -7.12 -30.08
C ASN A 42 61.57 -6.69 -31.33
N SER A 43 61.15 -7.08 -32.54
CA SER A 43 61.88 -6.76 -33.76
C SER A 43 61.42 -5.45 -34.41
N TYR A 44 60.14 -5.05 -34.26
CA TYR A 44 59.59 -3.84 -34.90
C TYR A 44 58.48 -3.13 -34.11
N GLY A 45 58.16 -3.57 -32.87
CA GLY A 45 57.08 -2.95 -32.08
C GLY A 45 55.68 -3.25 -32.60
N ASN A 46 55.53 -4.22 -33.49
CA ASN A 46 54.22 -4.66 -33.98
C ASN A 46 53.54 -5.50 -32.90
N ILE A 47 52.33 -5.08 -32.52
CA ILE A 47 51.42 -5.86 -31.68
C ILE A 47 50.66 -6.80 -32.62
N THR A 48 50.87 -8.10 -32.49
CA THR A 48 50.09 -9.13 -33.21
C THR A 48 49.33 -10.01 -32.22
N GLY A 49 48.08 -10.32 -32.56
CA GLY A 49 47.19 -11.14 -31.72
C GLY A 49 46.25 -10.28 -30.87
N GLY A 50 44.97 -10.28 -31.25
CA GLY A 50 43.89 -9.62 -30.54
C GLY A 50 42.57 -10.26 -30.97
N SER A 51 42.27 -11.46 -30.50
CA SER A 51 40.98 -12.11 -30.69
C SER A 51 40.02 -11.66 -29.58
N SER A 52 38.91 -11.05 -29.97
CA SER A 52 37.87 -10.65 -29.01
C SER A 52 37.07 -11.88 -28.58
N ILE A 53 37.12 -12.25 -27.30
CA ILE A 53 36.26 -13.31 -26.77
C ILE A 53 34.90 -12.71 -26.38
N SER A 54 33.87 -13.10 -27.13
CA SER A 54 32.47 -12.81 -26.80
C SER A 54 31.78 -14.09 -26.36
N THR A 55 31.03 -14.01 -25.27
CA THR A 55 30.23 -15.13 -24.74
C THR A 55 28.75 -14.80 -24.86
N LEU A 56 27.88 -15.81 -24.84
CA LEU A 56 26.45 -15.58 -24.78
C LEU A 56 26.09 -14.79 -23.51
N THR A 57 25.22 -13.80 -23.66
CA THR A 57 24.72 -13.00 -22.54
C THR A 57 23.87 -13.85 -21.61
N THR A 58 24.16 -13.76 -20.33
CA THR A 58 23.49 -14.49 -19.25
C THR A 58 22.68 -13.55 -18.36
N ALA A 59 21.82 -14.11 -17.52
CA ALA A 59 21.09 -13.31 -16.52
C ALA A 59 22.04 -12.60 -15.54
N ASP A 60 23.16 -13.25 -15.16
CA ASP A 60 24.15 -12.67 -14.27
C ASP A 60 24.85 -11.44 -14.88
N ASP A 61 25.06 -11.42 -16.20
CA ASP A 61 25.58 -10.22 -16.88
C ASP A 61 24.64 -9.02 -16.70
N TYR A 62 23.32 -9.25 -16.77
CA TYR A 62 22.33 -8.22 -16.51
C TYR A 62 22.26 -7.82 -15.04
N ASP A 63 22.49 -8.75 -14.11
CA ASP A 63 22.57 -8.46 -12.68
C ASP A 63 23.79 -7.59 -12.36
N GLU A 64 24.94 -7.84 -12.99
CA GLU A 64 26.13 -6.98 -12.90
C GLU A 64 25.88 -5.58 -13.48
N GLU A 65 25.23 -5.50 -14.64
CA GLU A 65 24.92 -4.22 -15.28
C GLU A 65 23.92 -3.40 -14.44
N PHE A 66 22.90 -4.05 -13.86
CA PHE A 66 21.99 -3.42 -12.91
C PHE A 66 22.71 -2.92 -11.65
N TYR A 67 23.56 -3.76 -11.05
CA TYR A 67 24.38 -3.40 -9.90
C TYR A 67 25.28 -2.19 -10.21
N ARG A 68 25.99 -2.22 -11.35
CA ARG A 68 26.84 -1.12 -11.82
C ARG A 68 26.05 0.17 -11.90
N LYS A 69 24.92 0.15 -12.62
CA LYS A 69 24.05 1.31 -12.79
C LYS A 69 23.53 1.85 -11.46
N LEU A 70 23.09 0.97 -10.56
CA LEU A 70 22.61 1.33 -9.22
C LEU A 70 23.68 2.10 -8.43
N THR A 71 24.94 1.66 -8.48
CA THR A 71 26.05 2.32 -7.75
C THR A 71 26.55 3.61 -8.39
N GLU A 72 26.24 3.85 -9.67
CA GLU A 72 26.55 5.10 -10.39
C GLU A 72 25.57 6.22 -10.06
N ILE A 73 24.41 5.90 -9.49
CA ILE A 73 23.39 6.90 -9.15
C ILE A 73 23.92 7.85 -8.10
N LYS A 74 23.92 9.13 -8.44
CA LYS A 74 24.23 10.23 -7.54
C LYS A 74 23.12 11.26 -7.60
N PRO A 75 22.72 11.81 -6.44
CA PRO A 75 23.10 11.40 -5.08
C PRO A 75 22.51 10.04 -4.66
N ALA A 76 23.07 9.41 -3.62
CA ALA A 76 22.71 8.04 -3.21
C ALA A 76 21.23 7.87 -2.83
N TYR A 77 20.57 8.93 -2.33
CA TYR A 77 19.15 8.87 -1.99
C TYR A 77 18.22 8.64 -3.19
N ASN A 78 18.68 8.89 -4.42
CA ASN A 78 17.92 8.59 -5.65
C ASN A 78 17.91 7.10 -6.02
N VAL A 79 18.61 6.24 -5.27
CA VAL A 79 18.57 4.78 -5.49
C VAL A 79 17.14 4.25 -5.35
N SER A 80 16.34 4.81 -4.44
CA SER A 80 14.92 4.46 -4.30
C SER A 80 14.14 4.70 -5.59
N ASP A 81 14.34 5.84 -6.26
CA ASP A 81 13.65 6.18 -7.51
C ASP A 81 14.02 5.23 -8.66
N PHE A 82 15.29 4.81 -8.71
CA PHE A 82 15.76 3.81 -9.67
C PHE A 82 15.13 2.44 -9.42
N LEU A 83 15.07 2.02 -8.16
CA LEU A 83 14.41 0.76 -7.79
C LEU A 83 12.90 0.81 -8.11
N ASP A 84 12.24 1.93 -7.81
CA ASP A 84 10.82 2.16 -8.13
C ASP A 84 10.56 2.12 -9.64
N TYR A 85 11.43 2.76 -10.44
CA TYR A 85 11.34 2.73 -11.90
C TYR A 85 11.38 1.30 -12.45
N HIS A 86 12.37 0.51 -12.04
CA HIS A 86 12.52 -0.87 -12.49
C HIS A 86 11.39 -1.77 -11.98
N PHE A 87 10.95 -1.57 -10.74
CA PHE A 87 9.85 -2.31 -10.17
C PHE A 87 8.54 -2.02 -10.90
N GLN A 88 8.26 -0.77 -11.25
CA GLN A 88 7.08 -0.39 -12.03
C GLN A 88 7.13 -1.01 -13.43
N LYS A 89 8.27 -0.93 -14.12
CA LYS A 89 8.42 -1.55 -15.44
C LYS A 89 8.27 -3.06 -15.41
N TYR A 90 8.76 -3.71 -14.36
CA TYR A 90 8.56 -5.13 -14.14
C TYR A 90 7.07 -5.47 -13.95
N GLN A 91 6.33 -4.63 -13.21
CA GLN A 91 4.89 -4.78 -13.00
C GLN A 91 4.06 -4.59 -14.27
N GLU A 92 4.40 -3.61 -15.11
CA GLU A 92 3.72 -3.35 -16.39
C GLU A 92 3.78 -4.58 -17.32
N ARG A 93 4.78 -5.46 -17.16
CA ARG A 93 4.90 -6.74 -17.88
C ARG A 93 4.07 -7.88 -17.27
N ASN A 94 3.13 -7.57 -16.36
CA ASN A 94 2.28 -8.53 -15.64
C ASN A 94 3.06 -9.62 -14.88
N ARG A 95 4.22 -9.26 -14.32
CA ARG A 95 5.08 -10.21 -13.60
C ARG A 95 4.81 -10.21 -12.09
N GLN A 96 5.16 -11.32 -11.43
CA GLN A 96 4.94 -11.50 -10.00
C GLN A 96 5.81 -10.56 -9.16
N LYS A 97 5.20 -9.56 -8.51
CA LYS A 97 5.88 -8.53 -7.69
C LYS A 97 6.89 -9.11 -6.70
N SER A 98 6.51 -10.21 -6.03
CA SER A 98 7.34 -10.90 -5.04
C SER A 98 8.65 -11.43 -5.62
N LEU A 99 8.66 -11.82 -6.90
CA LEU A 99 9.85 -12.35 -7.54
C LEU A 99 10.90 -11.26 -7.76
N PHE A 100 10.49 -10.04 -8.12
CA PHE A 100 11.40 -8.89 -8.22
C PHE A 100 12.02 -8.56 -6.85
N LEU A 101 11.20 -8.47 -5.79
CA LEU A 101 11.71 -8.17 -4.45
C LEU A 101 12.69 -9.24 -3.96
N LYS A 102 12.39 -10.53 -4.20
CA LYS A 102 13.31 -11.64 -3.92
C LYS A 102 14.60 -11.52 -4.73
N HIS A 103 14.51 -11.13 -6.00
CA HIS A 103 15.67 -10.92 -6.85
C HIS A 103 16.60 -9.84 -6.28
N ILE A 104 16.06 -8.67 -5.93
CA ILE A 104 16.86 -7.61 -5.30
C ILE A 104 17.46 -8.10 -3.97
N GLN A 105 16.68 -8.76 -3.12
CA GLN A 105 17.10 -9.23 -1.80
C GLN A 105 18.20 -10.31 -1.84
N TYR A 106 18.09 -11.28 -2.75
CA TYR A 106 18.96 -12.47 -2.75
C TYR A 106 20.04 -12.44 -3.83
N VAL A 107 19.95 -11.53 -4.80
CA VAL A 107 20.95 -11.40 -5.88
C VAL A 107 21.69 -10.07 -5.80
N ILE A 108 20.99 -8.95 -5.74
CA ILE A 108 21.62 -7.61 -5.79
C ILE A 108 22.20 -7.19 -4.44
N VAL A 109 21.48 -7.38 -3.34
CA VAL A 109 21.94 -7.02 -1.99
C VAL A 109 23.27 -7.70 -1.61
N PRO A 110 23.49 -9.01 -1.86
CA PRO A 110 24.79 -9.63 -1.64
C PRO A 110 25.94 -8.98 -2.43
N LYS A 111 25.69 -8.53 -3.66
CA LYS A 111 26.68 -7.80 -4.47
C LYS A 111 27.01 -6.44 -3.85
N LEU A 112 26.01 -5.69 -3.37
CA LEU A 112 26.22 -4.42 -2.65
C LEU A 112 27.03 -4.59 -1.37
N ASN A 113 26.74 -5.65 -0.61
CA ASN A 113 27.44 -5.92 0.65
C ASN A 113 28.93 -6.25 0.43
N ARG A 114 29.27 -6.94 -0.68
CA ARG A 114 30.65 -7.31 -1.01
C ARG A 114 31.58 -6.11 -1.18
N PHE A 115 31.07 -4.98 -1.66
CA PHE A 115 31.88 -3.80 -2.00
C PHE A 115 31.69 -2.62 -1.02
N TYR A 116 31.10 -2.89 0.16
CA TYR A 116 30.99 -1.94 1.29
C TYR A 116 30.36 -0.57 0.94
N LYS A 117 29.38 -0.54 0.03
CA LYS A 117 28.59 0.67 -0.28
C LYS A 117 27.46 0.84 0.74
N LYS A 118 27.82 1.17 1.99
CA LYS A 118 26.91 1.14 3.15
C LYS A 118 25.61 1.93 2.91
N GLU A 119 25.70 3.13 2.35
CA GLU A 119 24.55 4.01 2.11
C GLU A 119 23.57 3.39 1.10
N TYR A 120 24.09 2.79 0.02
CA TYR A 120 23.28 2.14 -1.01
C TYR A 120 22.61 0.88 -0.48
N LEU A 121 23.34 0.11 0.34
CA LEU A 121 22.82 -1.08 1.00
C LEU A 121 21.66 -0.75 1.96
N GLU A 122 21.83 0.28 2.79
CA GLU A 122 20.80 0.75 3.73
C GLU A 122 19.52 1.19 2.99
N ILE A 123 19.66 2.06 1.99
CA ILE A 123 18.53 2.54 1.18
C ILE A 123 17.82 1.38 0.47
N THR A 124 18.57 0.42 -0.08
CA THR A 124 18.01 -0.73 -0.78
C THR A 124 17.23 -1.64 0.19
N ASN A 125 17.75 -1.90 1.38
CA ASN A 125 17.07 -2.70 2.41
C ASN A 125 15.81 -2.00 2.95
N ASP A 126 15.86 -0.69 3.16
CA ASP A 126 14.69 0.10 3.54
C ASP A 126 13.62 0.07 2.45
N TRP A 127 14.03 0.18 1.19
CA TRP A 127 13.14 0.07 0.03
C TRP A 127 12.46 -1.30 -0.05
N ILE A 128 13.21 -2.40 0.13
CA ILE A 128 12.65 -3.76 0.19
C ILE A 128 11.65 -3.88 1.34
N THR A 129 12.03 -3.39 2.53
CA THR A 129 11.20 -3.47 3.74
C THR A 129 9.90 -2.70 3.56
N LYS A 130 9.95 -1.49 3.01
CA LYS A 130 8.78 -0.68 2.68
C LYS A 130 7.86 -1.41 1.71
N ASN A 131 8.39 -1.96 0.62
CA ASN A 131 7.58 -2.67 -0.37
C ASN A 131 6.96 -3.96 0.17
N ASN A 132 7.70 -4.72 0.99
CA ASN A 132 7.16 -5.91 1.68
C ASN A 132 6.00 -5.52 2.62
N LYS A 133 6.13 -4.43 3.37
CA LYS A 133 5.04 -3.91 4.23
C LYS A 133 3.81 -3.51 3.42
N ILE A 134 4.00 -2.84 2.28
CA ILE A 134 2.90 -2.46 1.37
C ILE A 134 2.20 -3.71 0.81
N MET A 135 2.97 -4.71 0.37
CA MET A 135 2.42 -5.96 -0.14
C MET A 135 1.64 -6.71 0.94
N LEU A 136 2.19 -6.82 2.15
CA LEU A 136 1.52 -7.46 3.28
C LEU A 136 0.21 -6.73 3.62
N LYS A 137 0.24 -5.40 3.69
CA LYS A 137 -0.97 -4.58 3.94
C LYS A 137 -2.05 -4.87 2.90
N LYS A 138 -1.69 -4.89 1.61
CA LYS A 138 -2.63 -5.21 0.53
C LYS A 138 -3.17 -6.64 0.65
N GLN A 139 -2.34 -7.61 0.99
CA GLN A 139 -2.77 -9.00 1.19
C GLN A 139 -3.76 -9.12 2.35
N LEU A 140 -3.50 -8.46 3.47
CA LEU A 140 -4.39 -8.41 4.62
C LEU A 140 -5.70 -7.71 4.30
N GLU A 141 -5.65 -6.59 3.57
CA GLU A 141 -6.84 -5.87 3.11
C GLU A 141 -7.71 -6.74 2.19
N GLN A 142 -7.09 -7.43 1.23
CA GLN A 142 -7.81 -8.36 0.36
C GLN A 142 -8.45 -9.51 1.15
N LYS A 143 -7.72 -10.07 2.11
CA LYS A 143 -8.19 -11.15 3.00
C LYS A 143 -9.39 -10.69 3.84
N ASN A 144 -9.28 -9.53 4.47
CA ASN A 144 -10.33 -8.95 5.30
C ASN A 144 -11.56 -8.58 4.48
N ASN A 145 -11.37 -7.97 3.30
CA ASN A 145 -12.47 -7.63 2.40
C ASN A 145 -13.19 -8.89 1.90
N PHE A 146 -12.47 -9.95 1.54
CA PHE A 146 -13.08 -11.22 1.15
C PHE A 146 -13.99 -11.77 2.26
N LEU A 147 -13.45 -11.88 3.48
CA LEU A 147 -14.19 -12.42 4.62
C LEU A 147 -15.42 -11.57 4.95
N LYS A 148 -15.27 -10.23 4.93
CA LYS A 148 -16.37 -9.29 5.19
C LYS A 148 -17.48 -9.43 4.15
N ARG A 149 -17.14 -9.39 2.86
CA ARG A 149 -18.11 -9.52 1.76
C ARG A 149 -18.79 -10.88 1.75
N ALA A 150 -18.06 -11.94 2.11
CA ALA A 150 -18.63 -13.28 2.23
C ALA A 150 -19.69 -13.31 3.35
N TYR A 151 -19.42 -12.62 4.47
CA TYR A 151 -20.36 -12.52 5.58
C TYR A 151 -21.60 -11.69 5.22
N GLU A 152 -21.41 -10.56 4.54
CA GLU A 152 -22.51 -9.74 4.02
C GLU A 152 -23.41 -10.55 3.08
N ASN A 153 -22.83 -11.31 2.15
CA ASN A 153 -23.57 -12.17 1.24
C ASN A 153 -24.34 -13.28 1.98
N ALA A 154 -23.74 -13.86 3.01
CA ALA A 154 -24.39 -14.84 3.85
C ALA A 154 -25.58 -14.26 4.65
N ILE A 155 -25.46 -13.02 5.14
CA ILE A 155 -26.57 -12.29 5.78
C ILE A 155 -27.69 -12.05 4.78
N GLU A 156 -27.38 -11.60 3.57
CA GLU A 156 -28.36 -11.34 2.53
C GLU A 156 -29.15 -12.60 2.17
N TYR A 157 -28.48 -13.74 2.10
CA TYR A 157 -29.10 -15.03 1.79
C TYR A 157 -29.91 -15.61 2.96
N ALA A 158 -29.36 -15.59 4.18
CA ALA A 158 -30.00 -16.15 5.37
C ALA A 158 -29.76 -15.27 6.61
N PRO A 159 -30.56 -14.21 6.82
CA PRO A 159 -30.34 -13.24 7.90
C PRO A 159 -30.37 -13.85 9.32
N SER A 160 -31.18 -14.89 9.52
CA SER A 160 -31.32 -15.58 10.81
C SER A 160 -30.20 -16.59 11.08
N SER A 161 -29.45 -17.03 10.07
CA SER A 161 -28.43 -18.07 10.18
C SER A 161 -27.30 -17.91 9.15
N PRO A 162 -26.58 -16.77 9.13
CA PRO A 162 -25.57 -16.49 8.11
C PRO A 162 -24.38 -17.46 8.16
N LEU A 163 -24.05 -18.01 9.34
CA LEU A 163 -22.93 -18.95 9.49
C LEU A 163 -23.21 -20.35 8.91
N SER A 164 -24.44 -20.62 8.48
CA SER A 164 -24.84 -21.88 7.84
C SER A 164 -24.84 -21.80 6.32
N VAL A 165 -24.51 -20.64 5.75
CA VAL A 165 -24.50 -20.42 4.30
C VAL A 165 -23.19 -20.95 3.73
N THR A 166 -23.30 -21.82 2.73
CA THR A 166 -22.17 -22.30 1.93
C THR A 166 -21.97 -21.40 0.72
N ILE A 167 -20.73 -21.01 0.46
CA ILE A 167 -20.34 -20.12 -0.63
C ILE A 167 -19.35 -20.85 -1.54
N ASN A 168 -19.53 -20.75 -2.85
CA ASN A 168 -18.53 -21.20 -3.81
C ASN A 168 -17.40 -20.15 -3.86
N PRO A 169 -16.20 -20.45 -3.36
CA PRO A 169 -15.15 -19.45 -3.22
C PRO A 169 -14.69 -18.89 -4.57
N ILE A 170 -14.67 -19.72 -5.63
CA ILE A 170 -14.16 -19.30 -6.94
C ILE A 170 -15.14 -18.36 -7.64
N GLU A 171 -16.43 -18.67 -7.60
CA GLU A 171 -17.48 -17.80 -8.16
C GLU A 171 -17.60 -16.51 -7.36
N PHE A 172 -17.54 -16.61 -6.03
CA PHE A 172 -17.59 -15.45 -5.14
C PHE A 172 -16.35 -14.56 -5.29
N GLY A 173 -15.14 -15.13 -5.33
CA GLY A 173 -13.92 -14.38 -5.57
C GLY A 173 -13.98 -13.59 -6.89
N LYS A 174 -14.49 -14.24 -7.95
CA LYS A 174 -14.72 -13.58 -9.24
C LYS A 174 -15.76 -12.46 -9.14
N SER A 175 -16.85 -12.62 -8.38
CA SER A 175 -17.89 -11.59 -8.25
C SER A 175 -17.40 -10.33 -7.52
N ILE A 176 -16.40 -10.45 -6.65
CA ILE A 176 -15.75 -9.32 -5.98
C ILE A 176 -14.45 -8.85 -6.67
N GLY A 177 -14.19 -9.34 -7.89
CA GLY A 177 -13.10 -8.86 -8.75
C GLY A 177 -11.73 -9.50 -8.50
N TYR A 178 -11.65 -10.64 -7.82
CA TYR A 178 -10.41 -11.39 -7.64
C TYR A 178 -10.26 -12.50 -8.69
N ASP A 179 -9.02 -12.70 -9.15
CA ASP A 179 -8.66 -13.84 -9.98
C ASP A 179 -8.60 -15.16 -9.17
N ILE A 180 -8.49 -16.28 -9.88
CA ILE A 180 -8.52 -17.63 -9.29
C ILE A 180 -7.35 -17.84 -8.31
N ASP A 181 -6.15 -17.35 -8.63
CA ASP A 181 -4.97 -17.58 -7.80
C ASP A 181 -5.02 -16.73 -6.54
N THR A 182 -5.42 -15.46 -6.66
CA THR A 182 -5.69 -14.57 -5.53
C THR A 182 -6.76 -15.15 -4.62
N THR A 183 -7.85 -15.67 -5.20
CA THR A 183 -8.95 -16.28 -4.44
C THR A 183 -8.50 -17.51 -3.67
N LYS A 184 -7.79 -18.44 -4.32
CA LYS A 184 -7.25 -19.65 -3.66
C LYS A 184 -6.32 -19.30 -2.52
N ARG A 185 -5.42 -18.33 -2.72
CA ARG A 185 -4.52 -17.84 -1.68
C ARG A 185 -5.32 -17.34 -0.46
N ILE A 186 -6.29 -16.45 -0.68
CA ILE A 186 -7.09 -15.87 0.40
C ILE A 186 -7.87 -16.94 1.14
N VAL A 187 -8.49 -17.88 0.42
CA VAL A 187 -9.27 -18.97 1.04
C VAL A 187 -8.37 -19.87 1.88
N ASN A 188 -7.21 -20.27 1.38
CA ASN A 188 -6.26 -21.08 2.15
C ASN A 188 -5.83 -20.35 3.43
N GLU A 189 -5.45 -19.08 3.34
CA GLU A 189 -5.08 -18.27 4.51
C GLU A 189 -6.22 -18.19 5.53
N LEU A 190 -7.45 -17.96 5.08
CA LEU A 190 -8.62 -17.87 5.97
C LEU A 190 -9.01 -19.22 6.59
N VAL A 191 -8.77 -20.34 5.90
CA VAL A 191 -8.98 -21.69 6.42
C VAL A 191 -7.91 -22.03 7.45
N ASP A 192 -6.64 -21.71 7.16
CA ASP A 192 -5.52 -21.91 8.08
C ASP A 192 -5.69 -21.09 9.37
N ASP A 193 -6.22 -19.86 9.25
CA ASP A 193 -6.59 -18.99 10.37
C ASP A 193 -7.90 -19.42 11.06
N ASN A 194 -8.56 -20.47 10.57
CA ASN A 194 -9.81 -21.01 11.10
C ASN A 194 -11.00 -20.02 11.05
N TYR A 195 -10.96 -19.04 10.14
CA TYR A 195 -12.02 -18.07 9.88
C TYR A 195 -13.05 -18.58 8.87
N LEU A 196 -12.63 -19.47 7.98
CA LEU A 196 -13.48 -20.25 7.09
C LEU A 196 -13.31 -21.73 7.39
N THR A 197 -14.35 -22.51 7.09
CA THR A 197 -14.28 -23.97 7.02
C THR A 197 -14.64 -24.42 5.61
N SER A 198 -13.96 -25.46 5.11
CA SER A 198 -14.33 -26.10 3.86
C SER A 198 -15.28 -27.25 4.14
N THR A 199 -16.46 -27.23 3.53
CA THR A 199 -17.37 -28.39 3.60
C THR A 199 -16.84 -29.47 2.67
N LEU A 200 -16.53 -30.64 3.25
CA LEU A 200 -16.01 -31.80 2.55
C LEU A 200 -16.85 -32.17 1.32
N GLY A 201 -16.20 -32.22 0.15
CA GLY A 201 -16.73 -32.81 -1.09
C GLY A 201 -17.13 -31.85 -2.20
N MET A 202 -17.41 -30.57 -1.93
CA MET A 202 -17.92 -29.64 -2.96
C MET A 202 -17.09 -28.36 -3.16
N GLY A 203 -15.99 -28.19 -2.42
CA GLY A 203 -15.14 -26.99 -2.54
C GLY A 203 -15.80 -25.71 -2.04
N MET A 204 -16.92 -25.82 -1.32
CA MET A 204 -17.63 -24.69 -0.72
C MET A 204 -16.98 -24.29 0.61
N ILE A 205 -17.14 -23.02 0.97
CA ILE A 205 -16.69 -22.45 2.23
C ILE A 205 -17.88 -22.00 3.08
N MET A 206 -17.73 -22.05 4.40
CA MET A 206 -18.64 -21.43 5.36
C MET A 206 -17.83 -20.58 6.33
N ILE A 207 -18.44 -19.50 6.82
CA ILE A 207 -17.80 -18.61 7.79
C ILE A 207 -17.93 -19.22 9.18
N THR A 208 -16.81 -19.31 9.89
CA THR A 208 -16.80 -19.84 11.26
C THR A 208 -17.19 -18.75 12.26
N LYS A 209 -17.50 -19.17 13.50
CA LYS A 209 -17.69 -18.23 14.62
C LYS A 209 -16.43 -17.39 14.87
N ASN A 210 -15.24 -17.96 14.67
CA ASN A 210 -13.97 -17.25 14.81
C ASN A 210 -13.82 -16.18 13.72
N GLY A 211 -14.18 -16.49 12.48
CA GLY A 211 -14.18 -15.51 11.38
C GLY A 211 -15.11 -14.32 11.67
N LEU A 212 -16.31 -14.58 12.21
CA LEU A 212 -17.22 -13.51 12.65
C LEU A 212 -16.64 -12.66 13.79
N ASN A 213 -16.02 -13.29 14.79
CA ASN A 213 -15.41 -12.56 15.91
C ASN A 213 -14.26 -11.68 15.41
N TYR A 214 -13.41 -12.20 14.53
CA TYR A 214 -12.34 -11.43 13.91
C TYR A 214 -12.87 -10.22 13.12
N LEU A 215 -13.94 -10.38 12.32
CA LEU A 215 -14.55 -9.25 11.63
C LEU A 215 -15.03 -8.15 12.60
N ARG A 216 -15.62 -8.55 13.73
CA ARG A 216 -16.02 -7.60 14.78
C ARG A 216 -14.83 -6.89 15.39
N GLU A 217 -13.73 -7.60 15.66
CA GLU A 217 -12.50 -6.99 16.17
C GLU A 217 -11.88 -6.00 15.18
N VAL A 218 -11.85 -6.35 13.89
CA VAL A 218 -11.35 -5.46 12.83
C VAL A 218 -12.22 -4.22 12.68
N GLU A 219 -13.54 -4.35 12.76
CA GLU A 219 -14.45 -3.18 12.78
C GLU A 219 -14.26 -2.33 14.05
N MET A 220 -14.03 -2.96 15.20
CA MET A 220 -13.72 -2.28 16.46
C MET A 220 -12.36 -1.59 16.44
N GLN A 221 -11.35 -2.15 15.77
CA GLN A 221 -10.02 -1.56 15.62
C GLN A 221 -9.99 -0.45 14.58
N ASN A 222 -10.70 -0.59 13.47
CA ASN A 222 -10.88 0.50 12.49
C ASN A 222 -11.71 1.66 13.06
N THR A 223 -12.45 1.43 14.15
CA THR A 223 -13.11 2.48 14.94
C THR A 223 -12.34 2.89 16.20
N ALA A 224 -11.25 2.19 16.55
CA ALA A 224 -10.38 2.53 17.67
C ALA A 224 -9.16 3.30 17.17
N ILE A 225 -9.17 4.61 17.39
CA ILE A 225 -7.96 5.42 17.27
C ILE A 225 -7.00 5.01 18.41
N PRO A 226 -5.69 4.83 18.17
CA PRO A 226 -4.74 4.69 19.26
C PRO A 226 -4.81 5.95 20.14
N ASN A 227 -5.21 5.77 21.40
CA ASN A 227 -5.27 6.85 22.38
C ASN A 227 -3.88 7.42 22.64
N PHE A 228 -3.53 8.53 22.00
CA PHE A 228 -2.42 9.38 22.44
C PHE A 228 -2.94 10.29 23.54
N ASN A 229 -2.74 9.90 24.80
CA ASN A 229 -2.88 10.83 25.91
C ASN A 229 -1.68 11.78 25.93
N ILE A 230 -1.85 12.98 25.37
CA ILE A 230 -0.93 14.10 25.57
C ILE A 230 -1.47 14.91 26.75
N ASN A 231 -0.85 14.74 27.92
CA ASN A 231 -1.14 15.58 29.07
C ASN A 231 -0.22 16.81 29.02
N VAL A 232 -0.75 17.94 28.54
CA VAL A 232 -0.03 19.23 28.60
C VAL A 232 -0.33 19.88 29.94
N GLY A 233 0.53 19.62 30.92
CA GLY A 233 0.56 20.41 32.15
C GLY A 233 1.15 21.79 31.88
N ASN A 234 0.53 22.83 32.44
CA ASN A 234 0.99 24.21 32.34
C ASN A 234 2.45 24.30 32.82
N ASN A 235 3.33 24.65 31.88
CA ASN A 235 4.77 24.89 32.02
C ASN A 235 5.64 23.74 32.55
N SER A 236 6.45 23.22 31.62
CA SER A 236 7.83 22.77 31.79
C SER A 236 8.18 21.32 32.17
N ASN A 237 7.32 20.33 31.93
CA ASN A 237 7.78 18.93 31.75
C ASN A 237 6.79 18.10 30.90
N VAL A 238 7.21 17.66 29.71
CA VAL A 238 6.49 16.62 28.96
C VAL A 238 6.84 15.29 29.62
N GLN A 239 5.92 14.74 30.42
CA GLN A 239 6.05 13.37 30.94
C GLN A 239 5.29 12.41 30.02
N PHE A 240 6.01 11.47 29.41
CA PHE A 240 5.41 10.28 28.83
C PHE A 240 5.00 9.34 29.96
N GLN A 241 3.73 9.37 30.37
CA GLN A 241 3.20 8.39 31.32
C GLN A 241 2.53 7.23 30.56
N GLN A 242 3.14 6.06 30.60
CA GLN A 242 2.45 4.79 30.38
C GLN A 242 1.55 4.52 31.60
N GLY A 243 0.25 4.82 31.46
CA GLY A 243 -0.78 4.41 32.41
C GLY A 243 -1.34 3.03 32.03
N ASN A 244 -1.58 2.18 33.04
CA ASN A 244 -1.96 0.78 32.93
C ASN A 244 -3.13 0.45 31.97
N ILE A 245 -3.03 -0.76 31.40
CA ILE A 245 -3.77 -1.38 30.28
C ILE A 245 -5.32 -1.35 30.35
N ASN A 246 -5.97 -0.93 31.43
CA ASN A 246 -7.41 -1.20 31.65
C ASN A 246 -8.27 -0.04 32.21
N SER A 247 -8.04 1.22 31.83
CA SER A 247 -8.99 2.29 32.16
C SER A 247 -9.50 3.01 30.92
N THR A 248 -10.72 2.69 30.50
CA THR A 248 -11.49 3.42 29.49
C THR A 248 -12.40 4.44 30.18
N GLN A 249 -12.00 5.71 30.19
CA GLN A 249 -12.93 6.81 30.49
C GLN A 249 -13.74 7.14 29.23
N ASN A 250 -15.04 6.88 29.28
CA ASN A 250 -15.96 7.31 28.21
C ASN A 250 -16.32 8.79 28.42
N LEU A 251 -15.76 9.69 27.61
CA LEU A 251 -16.14 11.10 27.60
C LEU A 251 -17.26 11.34 26.57
N TYR A 252 -18.43 11.76 27.06
CA TYR A 252 -19.57 12.15 26.24
C TYR A 252 -19.45 13.62 25.83
N ILE A 253 -20.12 14.00 24.73
CA ILE A 253 -20.23 15.40 24.32
C ILE A 253 -21.14 16.11 25.29
N ASP A 254 -20.70 17.26 25.79
CA ASP A 254 -21.57 18.10 26.61
C ASP A 254 -22.65 18.79 25.76
N LYS A 255 -23.66 19.37 26.41
CA LYS A 255 -24.80 19.96 25.69
C LYS A 255 -24.38 21.10 24.76
N LYS A 256 -23.37 21.89 25.13
CA LYS A 256 -22.92 23.06 24.38
C LYS A 256 -22.17 22.64 23.12
N GLU A 257 -21.24 21.70 23.24
CA GLU A 257 -20.52 21.12 22.10
C GLU A 257 -21.50 20.45 21.11
N LYS A 258 -22.54 19.77 21.61
CA LYS A 258 -23.57 19.17 20.76
C LYS A 258 -24.30 20.22 19.93
N GLU A 259 -24.74 21.31 20.55
CA GLU A 259 -25.43 22.42 19.86
C GLU A 259 -24.54 23.06 18.79
N GLU A 260 -23.22 23.16 19.04
CA GLU A 260 -22.26 23.68 18.05
C GLU A 260 -22.11 22.76 16.83
N TYR A 261 -22.00 21.44 17.04
CA TYR A 261 -21.94 20.49 15.93
C TYR A 261 -23.25 20.37 15.14
N GLU A 262 -24.41 20.52 15.80
CA GLU A 262 -25.71 20.58 15.12
C GLU A 262 -25.82 21.82 14.21
N LYS A 263 -25.34 22.99 14.69
CA LYS A 263 -25.27 24.20 13.86
C LYS A 263 -24.34 23.99 12.66
N PHE A 264 -23.14 23.45 12.88
CA PHE A 264 -22.18 23.13 11.82
C PHE A 264 -22.77 22.20 10.76
N SER A 265 -23.42 21.08 11.18
CA SER A 265 -24.09 20.16 10.25
C SER A 265 -25.15 20.88 9.40
N ASN A 266 -25.96 21.74 10.03
CA ASN A 266 -27.00 22.50 9.34
C ASN A 266 -26.44 23.55 8.37
N GLU A 267 -25.35 24.23 8.72
CA GLU A 267 -24.69 25.20 7.84
C GLU A 267 -24.16 24.53 6.58
N ILE A 268 -23.56 23.35 6.69
CA ILE A 268 -23.08 22.60 5.52
C ILE A 268 -24.26 22.12 4.66
N LYS A 269 -25.33 21.59 5.26
CA LYS A 269 -26.53 21.17 4.51
C LYS A 269 -27.18 22.32 3.74
N ASN A 270 -27.32 23.48 4.37
CA ASN A 270 -27.92 24.66 3.75
C ASN A 270 -27.09 25.19 2.57
N ASN A 271 -25.79 24.90 2.55
CA ASN A 271 -24.88 25.30 1.48
C ASN A 271 -24.39 24.13 0.63
N PHE A 272 -25.03 22.95 0.74
CA PHE A 272 -24.51 21.71 0.15
C PHE A 272 -24.36 21.81 -1.38
N ASP A 273 -25.34 22.38 -2.07
CA ASP A 273 -25.26 22.59 -3.52
C ASP A 273 -24.13 23.54 -3.93
N LEU A 274 -23.90 24.59 -3.14
CA LEU A 274 -22.81 25.55 -3.39
C LEU A 274 -21.45 24.89 -3.16
N ILE A 275 -21.28 24.17 -2.05
CA ILE A 275 -20.04 23.48 -1.68
C ILE A 275 -19.68 22.43 -2.73
N THR A 276 -20.67 21.62 -3.14
CA THR A 276 -20.43 20.48 -4.02
C THR A 276 -20.12 20.85 -5.46
N ASN A 277 -20.31 22.11 -5.87
CA ASN A 277 -19.82 22.62 -7.15
C ASN A 277 -18.29 22.66 -7.24
N TYR A 278 -17.59 22.61 -6.10
CA TYR A 278 -16.13 22.63 -6.02
C TYR A 278 -15.52 21.26 -5.70
N LEU A 279 -16.36 20.22 -5.57
CA LEU A 279 -15.93 18.87 -5.23
C LEU A 279 -16.06 17.95 -6.45
N ASP A 280 -15.18 16.97 -6.55
CA ASP A 280 -15.38 15.85 -7.47
C ASP A 280 -16.55 14.96 -7.01
N SER A 281 -17.03 14.09 -7.89
CA SER A 281 -18.19 13.23 -7.63
C SER A 281 -18.03 12.33 -6.39
N ASN A 282 -16.82 11.84 -6.10
CA ASN A 282 -16.56 10.98 -4.95
C ASN A 282 -16.58 11.81 -3.66
N SER A 283 -15.86 12.93 -3.64
CA SER A 283 -15.83 13.87 -2.51
C SER A 283 -17.23 14.43 -2.17
N LYS A 284 -18.09 14.61 -3.18
CA LYS A 284 -19.49 15.02 -3.01
C LYS A 284 -20.32 13.95 -2.31
N GLU A 285 -20.18 12.69 -2.73
CA GLU A 285 -20.86 11.55 -2.10
C GLU A 285 -20.38 11.36 -0.66
N ASP A 286 -19.07 11.38 -0.45
CA ASP A 286 -18.44 11.25 0.87
C ASP A 286 -18.89 12.35 1.83
N LEU A 287 -18.95 13.61 1.37
CA LEU A 287 -19.47 14.72 2.18
C LEU A 287 -20.92 14.47 2.60
N GLY A 288 -21.77 14.02 1.68
CA GLY A 288 -23.17 13.71 1.98
C GLY A 288 -23.31 12.61 3.03
N VAL A 289 -22.50 11.55 2.90
CA VAL A 289 -22.46 10.42 3.83
C VAL A 289 -21.97 10.85 5.21
N GLU A 290 -20.91 11.65 5.30
CA GLU A 290 -20.34 12.09 6.57
C GLU A 290 -21.29 13.04 7.33
N ILE A 291 -22.01 13.94 6.63
CA ILE A 291 -23.05 14.78 7.24
C ILE A 291 -24.17 13.92 7.82
N GLN A 292 -24.64 12.90 7.08
CA GLN A 292 -25.67 11.98 7.57
C GLN A 292 -25.20 11.20 8.80
N TYR A 293 -23.93 10.77 8.81
CA TYR A 293 -23.34 10.12 9.97
C TYR A 293 -23.20 11.07 11.15
N LEU A 294 -22.85 12.34 10.92
CA LEU A 294 -22.78 13.35 11.97
C LEU A 294 -24.13 13.50 12.67
N ASP A 295 -25.21 13.72 11.92
CA ASP A 295 -26.56 13.85 12.48
C ASP A 295 -27.00 12.61 13.25
N LYS A 296 -26.78 11.44 12.66
CA LYS A 296 -27.15 10.16 13.28
C LYS A 296 -26.44 9.97 14.62
N ASN A 297 -25.21 10.47 14.76
CA ASN A 297 -24.45 10.37 16.00
C ASN A 297 -24.82 11.45 17.01
N LEU A 298 -25.09 12.69 16.57
CA LEU A 298 -25.57 13.77 17.43
C LEU A 298 -26.95 13.48 18.03
N ASN A 299 -27.83 12.81 17.27
CA ASN A 299 -29.18 12.43 17.72
C ASN A 299 -29.23 11.25 18.70
N ARG A 300 -28.08 10.63 19.02
CA ARG A 300 -28.04 9.58 20.05
C ARG A 300 -28.26 10.17 21.44
N GLN A 301 -28.84 9.37 22.34
CA GLN A 301 -29.02 9.75 23.74
C GLN A 301 -27.69 10.11 24.43
N ASN A 302 -26.59 9.46 24.02
CA ASN A 302 -25.24 9.68 24.52
C ASN A 302 -24.25 9.74 23.34
N PRO A 303 -24.08 10.90 22.69
CA PRO A 303 -23.13 11.04 21.59
C PRO A 303 -21.71 10.88 22.11
N LYS A 304 -20.94 9.98 21.47
CA LYS A 304 -19.53 9.76 21.81
C LYS A 304 -18.69 10.89 21.24
N LYS A 305 -17.94 11.60 22.09
CA LYS A 305 -17.19 12.81 21.72
C LYS A 305 -16.16 12.55 20.64
N GLU A 306 -15.41 11.47 20.75
CA GLU A 306 -14.40 11.09 19.78
C GLU A 306 -15.00 10.81 18.41
N LEU A 307 -16.11 10.06 18.36
CA LEU A 307 -16.78 9.71 17.10
C LEU A 307 -17.27 10.96 16.35
N VAL A 308 -17.90 11.90 17.06
CA VAL A 308 -18.37 13.15 16.46
C VAL A 308 -17.20 14.02 16.00
N LYS A 309 -16.13 14.14 16.79
CA LYS A 309 -14.92 14.87 16.38
C LYS A 309 -14.28 14.29 15.12
N ASN A 310 -14.24 12.97 14.99
CA ASN A 310 -13.67 12.31 13.82
C ASN A 310 -14.49 12.58 12.56
N ILE A 311 -15.81 12.44 12.65
CA ILE A 311 -16.71 12.74 11.53
C ILE A 311 -16.54 14.21 11.10
N VAL A 312 -16.47 15.13 12.06
CA VAL A 312 -16.23 16.56 11.79
C VAL A 312 -14.86 16.78 11.14
N SER A 313 -13.82 16.08 11.57
CA SER A 313 -12.49 16.15 10.93
C SER A 313 -12.52 15.66 9.49
N ASN A 314 -13.19 14.54 9.20
CA ASN A 314 -13.34 14.02 7.84
C ASN A 314 -14.07 15.04 6.94
N ILE A 315 -15.13 15.65 7.46
CA ILE A 315 -15.84 16.73 6.78
C ILE A 315 -14.87 17.88 6.48
N PHE A 316 -14.06 18.32 7.45
CA PHE A 316 -13.05 19.37 7.23
C PHE A 316 -12.02 18.99 6.18
N ASP A 317 -11.55 17.73 6.16
CA ASP A 317 -10.59 17.25 5.18
C ASP A 317 -11.16 17.28 3.76
N ILE A 318 -12.43 16.91 3.58
CA ILE A 318 -13.14 17.03 2.30
C ILE A 318 -13.27 18.51 1.91
N LEU A 319 -13.58 19.38 2.87
CA LEU A 319 -13.75 20.82 2.62
C LEU A 319 -12.43 21.56 2.31
N LYS A 320 -11.25 20.95 2.50
CA LYS A 320 -9.96 21.56 2.10
C LYS A 320 -9.87 21.82 0.60
N SER A 321 -10.60 21.05 -0.20
CA SER A 321 -10.67 21.21 -1.66
C SER A 321 -11.56 22.38 -2.08
N VAL A 322 -12.35 22.95 -1.15
CA VAL A 322 -13.25 24.08 -1.40
C VAL A 322 -12.48 25.39 -1.19
N PRO A 323 -12.66 26.40 -2.05
CA PRO A 323 -12.01 27.70 -1.89
C PRO A 323 -12.24 28.32 -0.51
N ALA A 324 -11.17 28.79 0.12
CA ALA A 324 -11.19 29.29 1.50
C ALA A 324 -12.16 30.47 1.73
N ASN A 325 -12.45 31.28 0.71
CA ASN A 325 -13.43 32.37 0.79
C ASN A 325 -14.88 31.87 0.85
N ILE A 326 -15.18 30.73 0.20
CA ILE A 326 -16.49 30.06 0.31
C ILE A 326 -16.63 29.44 1.70
N ILE A 327 -15.59 28.75 2.16
CA ILE A 327 -15.55 28.17 3.51
C ILE A 327 -15.62 29.25 4.60
N ALA A 328 -14.89 30.36 4.45
CA ALA A 328 -14.94 31.46 5.41
C ALA A 328 -16.35 32.04 5.52
N ASN A 329 -17.05 32.27 4.40
CA ASN A 329 -18.44 32.74 4.41
C ASN A 329 -19.43 31.74 5.05
N ILE A 330 -19.06 30.46 5.10
CA ILE A 330 -19.88 29.38 5.70
C ILE A 330 -19.51 29.16 7.18
N ILE A 331 -18.24 29.26 7.56
CA ILE A 331 -17.68 28.85 8.88
C ILE A 331 -17.41 30.04 9.84
N THR A 332 -17.51 31.30 9.41
CA THR A 332 -17.28 32.48 10.28
C THR A 332 -18.19 32.61 11.51
N ALA A 333 -19.10 31.67 11.76
CA ALA A 333 -19.94 31.71 12.94
C ALA A 333 -19.32 31.08 14.21
N HIS A 334 -18.59 29.94 14.19
CA HIS A 334 -18.31 29.24 15.46
C HIS A 334 -17.10 28.26 15.47
N ILE A 335 -15.88 28.75 15.74
CA ILE A 335 -14.81 27.90 16.30
C ILE A 335 -14.08 28.68 17.42
N PRO A 336 -14.24 28.34 18.70
CA PRO A 336 -13.26 28.70 19.71
C PRO A 336 -12.04 27.78 19.56
N ILE A 337 -10.86 28.39 19.40
CA ILE A 337 -9.56 27.70 19.43
C ILE A 337 -9.32 27.09 20.81
#